data_AF-A0A4Y8UXL1-F1
#
_entry.id   AF-A0A4Y8UXL1-F1
#
_cell.length_a   1.000
_cell.length_b   1.000
_cell.length_c   1.000
_cell.angle_alpha   90.00
_cell.angle_beta   90.00
_cell.angle_gamma   90.00
#
_symmetry.space_group_name_H-M   'P 1'
#
loop_
_entity.id
_entity.type
_entity.pdbx_description
1 polymer ?
#
loop_
_entity_poly.entity_id
_entity_poly.type
_entity_poly.pdbx_seq_one_letter_code
_entity_poly.pdbx_strand_id
1 'polypeptide(L)'
;MPTTSLLLMLALTLMILVQSLFFVLHSRQIRALKEELSRVASEQNAALNANAKSLVKLQATITVLEKKLNRTVQRQQDLENKDAGSLTYEQASKLIELGAAPEDLVKTCGLSQAEAHLVSLMAARGLGKSS
;
A
#
# COMPACT_ATOMS: atom_id res chain seq x y z
N MET A 1 29.56 13.38 83.16
CA MET A 1 29.35 14.33 82.03
C MET A 1 29.96 13.83 80.71
N PRO A 2 31.23 13.36 80.62
CA PRO A 2 31.79 12.94 79.33
C PRO A 2 31.32 11.56 78.85
N THR A 3 31.06 10.61 79.76
CA THR A 3 30.65 9.23 79.43
C THR A 3 29.27 9.15 78.77
N THR A 4 28.30 9.95 79.24
CA THR A 4 26.96 10.04 78.64
C THR A 4 27.00 10.61 77.22
N SER A 5 27.91 11.55 76.95
CA SER A 5 28.09 12.13 75.61
C SER A 5 28.66 11.11 74.62
N LEU A 6 29.60 10.26 75.06
CA LEU A 6 30.14 9.17 74.23
C LEU A 6 29.08 8.11 73.89
N LEU A 7 28.23 7.75 74.86
CA LEU A 7 27.13 6.81 74.64
C LEU A 7 26.11 7.32 73.62
N LEU A 8 25.77 8.62 73.67
CA LEU A 8 24.86 9.23 72.70
C LEU A 8 25.42 9.23 71.27
N MET A 9 26.71 9.56 71.11
CA MET A 9 27.36 9.53 69.80
C MET A 9 27.41 8.11 69.22
N LEU A 10 27.69 7.11 70.06
CA LEU A 10 27.73 5.71 69.64
C LEU A 10 26.34 5.17 69.27
N ALA A 11 25.30 5.59 69.99
CA ALA A 11 23.92 5.26 69.66
C ALA A 11 23.47 5.91 68.33
N LEU A 12 23.85 7.17 68.08
CA LEU A 12 23.56 7.89 66.84
C LEU A 12 24.24 7.25 65.63
N THR A 13 25.51 6.88 65.73
CA THR A 13 26.23 6.22 64.63
C THR A 13 25.63 4.85 64.32
N LEU A 14 25.27 4.06 65.33
CA LEU A 14 24.56 2.79 65.14
C LEU A 14 23.20 2.98 64.46
N MET A 15 22.41 3.98 64.87
CA MET A 15 21.12 4.24 64.25
C MET A 15 21.27 4.62 62.76
N ILE A 16 22.25 5.46 62.43
CA ILE A 16 22.54 5.86 61.04
C ILE A 16 22.95 4.65 60.19
N LEU A 17 23.80 3.76 60.73
CA LEU A 17 24.22 2.55 60.02
C LEU A 17 23.02 1.64 59.70
N VAL A 18 22.14 1.42 60.69
CA VAL A 18 20.90 0.62 60.51
C VAL A 18 19.98 1.27 59.49
N GLN A 19 19.78 2.59 59.56
CA GLN A 19 18.95 3.34 58.60
C GLN A 19 19.51 3.24 57.18
N SER A 20 20.85 3.32 57.02
CA SER A 20 21.51 3.18 55.72
C SER A 20 21.33 1.80 55.13
N LEU A 21 21.44 0.75 55.97
CA LEU A 21 21.24 -0.63 55.55
C LEU A 21 19.81 -0.85 55.08
N PHE A 22 18.84 -0.37 55.85
CA PHE A 22 17.42 -0.44 55.50
C PHE A 22 17.14 0.29 54.18
N PHE A 23 17.71 1.48 53.99
CA PHE A 23 17.56 2.26 52.76
C PHE A 23 18.17 1.55 51.54
N VAL A 24 19.32 0.89 51.69
CA VAL A 24 19.96 0.12 50.60
C VAL A 24 19.12 -1.12 50.24
N LEU A 25 18.61 -1.86 51.23
CA LEU A 25 17.74 -3.02 50.98
C LEU A 25 16.44 -2.62 50.30
N HIS A 26 15.80 -1.55 50.77
CA HIS A 26 14.57 -1.02 50.17
C HIS A 26 14.82 -0.46 48.76
N SER A 27 15.95 0.19 48.55
CA SER A 27 16.36 0.67 47.22
C SER A 27 16.60 -0.48 46.25
N ARG A 28 17.10 -1.63 46.72
CA ARG A 28 17.26 -2.83 45.88
C ARG A 28 15.92 -3.38 45.44
N GLN A 29 14.92 -3.43 46.32
CA GLN A 29 13.56 -3.87 45.97
C GLN A 29 12.91 -2.93 44.95
N ILE A 30 13.02 -1.60 45.14
CA ILE A 30 12.51 -0.61 44.19
C ILE A 30 13.19 -0.74 42.82
N ARG A 31 14.50 -1.03 42.79
CA ARG A 31 15.22 -1.23 41.54
C ARG A 31 14.73 -2.48 40.81
N ALA A 32 14.56 -3.60 41.50
CA ALA A 32 14.05 -4.83 40.89
C ALA A 32 12.65 -4.64 40.29
N LEU A 33 11.76 -3.96 41.01
CA LEU A 33 10.39 -3.68 40.53
C LEU A 33 10.39 -2.75 39.30
N LYS A 34 11.26 -1.74 39.29
CA LYS A 34 11.42 -0.85 38.13
C LYS A 34 11.99 -1.57 36.92
N GLU A 35 12.90 -2.52 37.14
CA GLU A 35 13.50 -3.31 36.07
C GLU A 35 12.43 -4.17 35.38
N GLU A 36 11.55 -4.81 36.16
CA GLU A 36 10.41 -5.58 35.66
C GLU A 36 9.44 -4.70 34.85
N LEU A 37 9.06 -3.53 35.39
CA LEU A 37 8.20 -2.59 34.67
C LEU A 37 8.84 -2.08 33.37
N SER A 38 10.15 -1.80 33.39
CA SER A 38 10.89 -1.34 32.22
C SER A 38 10.98 -2.42 31.13
N ARG A 39 11.09 -3.69 31.53
CA ARG A 39 11.10 -4.82 30.60
C ARG A 39 9.75 -4.95 29.89
N VAL A 40 8.66 -4.93 30.65
CA VAL A 40 7.30 -4.97 30.08
C VAL A 40 7.05 -3.78 29.15
N ALA A 41 7.46 -2.57 29.56
CA ALA A 41 7.35 -1.38 28.71
C ALA A 41 8.20 -1.50 27.44
N SER A 42 9.40 -2.10 27.52
CA SER A 42 10.28 -2.29 26.36
C SER A 42 9.72 -3.32 25.37
N GLU A 43 9.14 -4.41 25.86
CA GLU A 43 8.48 -5.42 25.04
C GLU A 43 7.24 -4.86 24.34
N GLN A 44 6.41 -4.11 25.08
CA GLN A 44 5.23 -3.47 24.53
C GLN A 44 5.61 -2.43 23.46
N ASN A 45 6.64 -1.63 23.70
CA ASN A 45 7.16 -0.69 22.71
C ASN A 45 7.78 -1.39 21.50
N ALA A 46 8.46 -2.52 21.68
CA ALA A 46 9.00 -3.32 20.58
C ALA A 46 7.88 -3.89 19.70
N ALA A 47 6.81 -4.41 20.31
CA ALA A 47 5.63 -4.89 19.59
C ALA A 47 4.90 -3.76 18.84
N LEU A 48 4.69 -2.60 19.48
CA LEU A 48 4.11 -1.43 18.83
C LEU A 48 4.97 -0.94 17.65
N ASN A 49 6.29 -0.91 17.82
CA ASN A 49 7.22 -0.53 16.75
C ASN A 49 7.23 -1.53 15.59
N ALA A 50 7.11 -2.83 15.87
CA ALA A 50 6.99 -3.86 14.84
C ALA A 50 5.67 -3.69 14.06
N ASN A 51 4.57 -3.44 14.75
CA ASN A 51 3.26 -3.19 14.14
C ASN A 51 3.27 -1.90 13.31
N ALA A 52 3.85 -0.82 13.82
CA ALA A 52 3.99 0.44 13.08
C ALA A 52 4.81 0.26 11.79
N LYS A 53 5.92 -0.49 11.85
CA LYS A 53 6.72 -0.84 10.66
C LYS A 53 5.90 -1.68 9.65
N SER A 54 5.06 -2.58 10.14
CA SER A 54 4.17 -3.38 9.29
C SER A 54 3.16 -2.49 8.57
N LEU A 55 2.49 -1.58 9.29
CA LEU A 55 1.54 -0.63 8.71
C LEU A 55 2.17 0.24 7.61
N VAL A 56 3.39 0.75 7.83
CA VAL A 56 4.11 1.54 6.81
C VAL A 56 4.38 0.71 5.55
N LYS A 57 4.79 -0.56 5.70
CA LYS A 57 4.98 -1.46 4.57
C LYS A 57 3.68 -1.72 3.81
N LEU A 58 2.59 -1.96 4.54
CA LEU A 58 1.27 -2.17 3.93
C LEU A 58 0.83 -0.94 3.13
N GLN A 59 1.00 0.26 3.68
CA GLN A 59 0.69 1.49 2.97
C GLN A 59 1.48 1.62 1.67
N ALA A 60 2.78 1.34 1.68
CA ALA A 60 3.59 1.34 0.47
C ALA A 60 3.08 0.32 -0.58
N THR A 61 2.66 -0.87 -0.14
CA THR A 61 2.08 -1.87 -1.06
C THR A 61 0.74 -1.43 -1.66
N ILE A 62 -0.11 -0.77 -0.87
CA ILE A 62 -1.39 -0.22 -1.35
C ILE A 62 -1.14 0.83 -2.44
N THR A 63 -0.22 1.77 -2.21
CA THR A 63 0.12 2.79 -3.21
C THR A 63 0.65 2.17 -4.51
N VAL A 64 1.43 1.09 -4.42
CA VAL A 64 1.88 0.35 -5.61
C VAL A 64 0.72 -0.33 -6.34
N LEU A 65 -0.22 -0.92 -5.59
CA LEU A 65 -1.42 -1.55 -6.16
C LEU A 65 -2.33 -0.51 -6.83
N GLU A 66 -2.57 0.64 -6.20
CA GLU A 66 -3.32 1.76 -6.79
C GLU A 66 -2.70 2.21 -8.10
N LYS A 67 -1.37 2.36 -8.14
CA LYS A 67 -0.65 2.73 -9.37
C LYS A 67 -0.79 1.67 -10.46
N LYS A 68 -0.75 0.38 -10.10
CA LYS A 68 -0.98 -0.71 -11.05
C LYS A 68 -2.41 -0.71 -11.56
N LEU A 69 -3.39 -0.55 -10.67
CA LEU A 69 -4.81 -0.47 -11.02
C LEU A 69 -5.07 0.68 -11.98
N ASN A 70 -4.56 1.87 -11.67
CA ASN A 70 -4.74 3.05 -12.52
C ASN A 70 -4.12 2.84 -13.92
N ARG A 71 -2.94 2.20 -14.01
CA ARG A 71 -2.35 1.81 -15.30
C ARG A 71 -3.21 0.82 -16.07
N THR A 72 -3.83 -0.15 -15.38
CA THR A 72 -4.71 -1.13 -16.02
C THR A 72 -5.99 -0.46 -16.52
N VAL A 73 -6.60 0.42 -15.73
CA VAL A 73 -7.78 1.21 -16.13
C VAL A 73 -7.45 2.08 -17.34
N GLN A 74 -6.30 2.76 -17.32
CA GLN A 74 -5.86 3.57 -18.45
C GLN A 74 -5.67 2.72 -19.72
N ARG A 75 -5.07 1.52 -19.60
CA ARG A 75 -4.98 0.58 -20.72
C ARG A 75 -6.33 0.07 -21.21
N GLN A 76 -7.28 -0.16 -20.31
CA GLN A 76 -8.63 -0.54 -20.70
C GLN A 76 -9.30 0.58 -21.49
N GLN A 77 -9.20 1.83 -21.03
CA GLN A 77 -9.71 2.99 -21.78
C GLN A 77 -9.04 3.12 -23.15
N ASP A 78 -7.73 2.92 -23.24
CA ASP A 78 -7.01 2.93 -24.52
C ASP A 78 -7.47 1.79 -25.45
N LEU A 79 -7.82 0.63 -24.89
CA LEU A 79 -8.33 -0.51 -25.65
C LEU A 79 -9.79 -0.31 -26.07
N GLU A 80 -10.67 0.18 -25.19
CA GLU A 80 -12.06 0.55 -25.52
C GLU A 80 -12.09 1.61 -26.62
N ASN A 81 -11.22 2.62 -26.54
CA ASN A 81 -11.07 3.63 -27.60
C ASN A 81 -10.54 3.04 -28.92
N LYS A 82 -9.72 2.00 -28.88
CA LYS A 82 -9.26 1.28 -30.08
C LYS A 82 -10.34 0.36 -30.64
N ASP A 83 -11.21 -0.19 -29.80
CA ASP A 83 -12.33 -1.01 -30.22
C ASP A 83 -13.41 -0.19 -30.95
N ALA A 84 -13.35 1.15 -30.88
CA ALA A 84 -14.07 2.03 -31.81
C ALA A 84 -13.73 1.75 -33.30
N GLY A 85 -12.59 1.10 -33.59
CA GLY A 85 -12.25 0.58 -34.92
C GLY A 85 -13.22 -0.51 -35.43
N SER A 86 -13.87 -1.25 -34.52
CA SER A 86 -14.90 -2.24 -34.87
C SER A 86 -16.22 -1.55 -35.30
N LEU A 87 -16.55 -0.42 -34.66
CA LEU A 87 -17.71 0.41 -35.03
C LEU A 87 -17.57 0.99 -36.44
N THR A 88 -16.34 1.35 -36.83
CA THR A 88 -16.04 1.79 -38.21
C THR A 88 -16.13 0.66 -39.23
N TYR A 89 -15.82 -0.59 -38.85
CA TYR A 89 -16.01 -1.77 -39.71
C TYR A 89 -17.50 -2.06 -39.96
N GLU A 90 -18.34 -1.97 -38.93
CA GLU A 90 -19.78 -2.20 -39.04
C GLU A 90 -20.45 -1.11 -39.91
N GLN A 91 -20.04 0.16 -39.72
CA GLN A 91 -20.46 1.27 -40.58
C GLN A 91 -19.98 1.10 -42.03
N ALA A 92 -18.74 0.65 -42.23
CA ALA A 92 -18.17 0.40 -43.55
C ALA A 92 -18.90 -0.72 -44.30
N SER A 93 -19.24 -1.82 -43.63
CA SER A 93 -20.02 -2.92 -44.23
C SER A 93 -21.40 -2.43 -44.69
N LYS A 94 -22.08 -1.62 -43.87
CA LYS A 94 -23.39 -1.06 -44.20
C LYS A 94 -23.34 -0.07 -45.38
N LEU A 95 -22.27 0.71 -45.49
CA LEU A 95 -22.02 1.58 -46.65
C LEU A 95 -21.77 0.78 -47.93
N ILE A 96 -21.03 -0.33 -47.86
CA ILE A 96 -20.83 -1.23 -49.01
C ILE A 96 -22.15 -1.90 -49.42
N GLU A 97 -23.00 -2.31 -48.48
CA GLU A 97 -24.33 -2.86 -48.78
C GLU A 97 -25.22 -1.84 -49.53
N LEU A 98 -25.04 -0.55 -49.27
CA LEU A 98 -25.69 0.54 -49.99
C LEU A 98 -25.03 0.86 -51.35
N GLY A 99 -23.98 0.13 -51.74
CA GLY A 99 -23.30 0.26 -53.03
C GLY A 99 -22.17 1.30 -53.06
N ALA A 100 -21.66 1.75 -51.91
CA ALA A 100 -20.56 2.70 -51.86
C ALA A 100 -19.25 2.10 -52.40
N ALA A 101 -18.47 2.92 -53.11
CA ALA A 101 -17.16 2.51 -53.62
C ALA A 101 -16.12 2.42 -52.50
N PRO A 102 -15.08 1.56 -52.61
CA PRO A 102 -14.03 1.42 -51.59
C PRO A 102 -13.34 2.75 -51.24
N GLU A 103 -13.27 3.67 -52.20
CA GLU A 103 -12.66 4.99 -52.04
C GLU A 103 -13.50 5.91 -51.12
N ASP A 104 -14.82 5.70 -51.06
CA ASP A 104 -15.72 6.47 -50.20
C ASP A 104 -15.67 5.98 -48.75
N LEU A 105 -15.30 4.72 -48.51
CA LEU A 105 -15.07 4.18 -47.17
C LEU A 105 -13.82 4.78 -46.51
N VAL A 106 -12.77 5.03 -47.29
CA VAL A 106 -11.55 5.71 -46.82
C VAL A 106 -11.88 7.13 -46.34
N LYS A 107 -12.74 7.84 -47.08
CA LYS A 107 -13.13 9.22 -46.74
C LYS A 107 -14.15 9.32 -45.61
N THR A 108 -15.12 8.41 -45.58
CA THR A 108 -16.28 8.51 -44.68
C THR A 108 -16.05 7.78 -43.35
N CYS A 109 -15.36 6.64 -43.39
CA CYS A 109 -15.11 5.80 -42.23
C CYS A 109 -13.64 5.88 -41.75
N GLY A 110 -12.76 6.63 -42.44
CA GLY A 110 -11.38 6.83 -42.01
C GLY A 110 -10.50 5.57 -42.08
N LEU A 111 -10.90 4.56 -42.86
CA LEU A 111 -10.12 3.33 -43.07
C LEU A 111 -8.88 3.61 -43.92
N SER A 112 -7.82 2.83 -43.73
CA SER A 112 -6.70 2.81 -44.68
C SER A 112 -7.14 2.20 -46.02
N GLN A 113 -6.44 2.55 -47.11
CA GLN A 113 -6.76 2.07 -48.46
C GLN A 113 -6.74 0.53 -48.57
N ALA A 114 -5.84 -0.11 -47.82
CA ALA A 114 -5.74 -1.56 -47.73
C ALA A 114 -6.91 -2.19 -46.96
N GLU A 115 -7.37 -1.55 -45.87
CA GLU A 115 -8.52 -2.03 -45.08
C GLU A 115 -9.82 -1.89 -45.87
N ALA A 116 -10.05 -0.76 -46.55
CA ALA A 116 -11.26 -0.56 -47.34
C ALA A 116 -11.39 -1.58 -48.49
N HIS A 117 -10.27 -1.94 -49.12
CA HIS A 117 -10.24 -2.99 -50.14
C HIS A 117 -10.46 -4.39 -49.55
N LEU A 118 -9.98 -4.65 -48.33
CA LEU A 118 -10.23 -5.91 -47.63
C LEU A 118 -11.72 -6.06 -47.25
N VAL A 119 -12.35 -5.00 -46.73
CA VAL A 119 -13.78 -5.01 -46.33
C VAL A 119 -14.69 -5.24 -47.54
N SER A 120 -14.41 -4.58 -48.67
CA SER A 120 -15.20 -4.76 -49.90
C SER A 120 -15.09 -6.17 -50.46
N LEU A 121 -13.90 -6.79 -50.37
CA LEU A 121 -13.69 -8.18 -50.75
C LEU A 121 -14.39 -9.17 -49.80
N MET A 122 -14.40 -8.89 -48.49
CA MET A 122 -15.11 -9.71 -47.49
C MET A 122 -16.63 -9.64 -47.67
N ALA A 123 -17.16 -8.45 -47.92
CA ALA A 123 -18.57 -8.21 -48.20
C ALA A 123 -19.01 -8.89 -49.51
N ALA A 124 -18.24 -8.75 -50.59
CA ALA A 124 -18.50 -9.41 -51.88
C ALA A 124 -18.46 -10.93 -51.81
N ARG A 125 -17.70 -11.52 -50.88
CA ARG A 125 -17.65 -12.97 -50.64
C ARG A 125 -18.72 -13.50 -49.68
N GLY A 126 -19.59 -12.65 -49.11
CA GLY A 126 -20.67 -13.09 -48.22
C GLY A 126 -20.20 -13.67 -46.88
N LEU A 127 -18.95 -13.41 -46.48
CA LEU A 127 -18.34 -13.93 -45.23
C LEU A 127 -18.54 -13.00 -44.03
N GLY A 128 -19.31 -11.92 -44.18
CA GLY A 128 -19.53 -10.88 -43.18
C GLY A 128 -20.78 -11.02 -42.31
N LYS A 129 -21.50 -12.14 -42.35
CA LYS A 129 -22.64 -12.36 -41.44
C LYS A 129 -22.14 -12.91 -40.11
N SER A 130 -21.51 -12.08 -39.28
CA SER A 130 -21.41 -12.37 -37.85
C SER A 130 -22.73 -11.96 -37.21
N SER A 131 -23.41 -12.96 -36.64
CA SER A 131 -24.37 -12.76 -35.56
C SER A 131 -23.70 -12.17 -34.33
#